data_AF-A0A838H8H0-F1
#
_entry.id   AF-A0A838H8H0-F1
#
_cell.length_a   1.000
_cell.length_b   1.000
_cell.length_c   1.000
_cell.angle_alpha   90.00
_cell.angle_beta   90.00
_cell.angle_gamma   90.00
#
_symmetry.space_group_name_H-M   'P 1'
#
loop_
_entity.id
_entity.type
_entity.pdbx_description
1 polymer ?
#
loop_
_entity_poly.entity_id
_entity_poly.type
_entity_poly.pdbx_seq_one_letter_code
_entity_poly.pdbx_strand_id
1 'polypeptide(L)' 'ATYAHTAGTSTFTLVKAYTITGTLTAIHKMGLFFHSTASTGPMVFETVLNADATVVNGDTLTVTETVTLS' A
#
# COMPACT_ATOMS: atom_id res chain seq x y z
N ALA A 1 6.81 3.22 3.94
CA ALA A 1 6.90 1.75 3.91
C ALA A 1 8.30 1.38 4.37
N THR A 2 8.49 0.21 4.98
CA THR A 2 9.85 -0.33 5.18
C THR A 2 10.27 -1.00 3.88
N TYR A 3 11.40 -0.59 3.32
CA TYR A 3 11.96 -1.15 2.10
C TYR A 3 12.99 -2.22 2.46
N ALA A 4 12.76 -3.46 2.01
CA ALA A 4 13.72 -4.55 2.12
C ALA A 4 14.10 -5.00 0.70
N HIS A 5 15.36 -4.82 0.33
CA HIS A 5 15.92 -5.33 -0.91
C HIS A 5 17.20 -6.09 -0.63
N THR A 6 17.45 -7.11 -1.45
CA THR A 6 18.72 -7.83 -1.48
C THR A 6 19.44 -7.47 -2.76
N ALA A 7 20.74 -7.20 -2.69
CA ALA A 7 21.53 -6.88 -3.87
C ALA A 7 21.52 -8.06 -4.86
N GLY A 8 21.33 -7.78 -6.15
CA GLY A 8 21.27 -8.81 -7.20
C GLY A 8 19.90 -9.49 -7.37
N THR A 9 18.86 -9.04 -6.65
CA THR A 9 17.48 -9.53 -6.83
C THR A 9 16.62 -8.44 -7.47
N SER A 10 15.88 -8.81 -8.51
CA SER A 10 14.94 -7.90 -9.19
C SER A 10 13.63 -7.69 -8.43
N THR A 11 13.45 -8.37 -7.30
CA THR A 11 12.22 -8.34 -6.52
C THR A 11 12.44 -7.65 -5.19
N PHE A 12 11.54 -6.75 -4.81
CA PHE A 12 11.51 -6.17 -3.47
C PHE A 12 10.09 -6.09 -2.92
N THR A 13 9.98 -6.08 -1.59
CA THR A 13 8.69 -5.99 -0.89
C THR A 13 8.57 -4.66 -0.17
N LEU A 14 7.41 -4.04 -0.28
CA LEU A 14 7.04 -2.81 0.44
C LEU A 14 5.90 -3.13 1.41
N VAL A 15 6.09 -2.81 2.68
CA VAL A 15 5.04 -2.95 3.70
C VAL A 15 4.71 -1.59 4.31
N LYS A 16 3.41 -1.28 4.41
CA LYS A 16 2.90 -0.08 5.09
C LYS A 16 1.61 -0.39 5.84
N ALA A 17 1.60 -0.08 7.13
CA ALA A 17 0.39 -0.06 7.94
C ALA A 17 -0.23 1.34 7.98
N TYR A 18 -1.56 1.38 7.95
CA TYR A 18 -2.40 2.55 8.11
C TYR A 18 -3.35 2.30 9.28
N THR A 19 -3.45 3.27 10.18
CA THR A 19 -4.49 3.29 11.21
C THR A 19 -5.71 3.99 10.63
N ILE A 20 -6.84 3.30 10.63
CA ILE A 20 -8.07 3.81 10.03
C ILE A 20 -8.78 4.71 11.03
N THR A 21 -9.07 5.95 10.62
CA THR A 21 -9.95 6.86 11.32
C THR A 21 -11.25 7.03 10.54
N GLY A 22 -12.37 6.65 11.15
CA GLY A 22 -13.69 6.65 10.49
C GLY A 22 -14.06 5.30 9.85
N THR A 23 -15.14 5.30 9.06
CA THR A 23 -15.65 4.10 8.38
C THR A 23 -15.58 4.29 6.88
N LEU A 24 -14.88 3.38 6.20
CA LEU A 24 -14.75 3.35 4.75
C LEU A 24 -15.39 2.07 4.26
N THR A 25 -16.47 2.21 3.50
CA THR A 25 -17.16 1.10 2.84
C THR A 25 -16.75 1.10 1.36
N ALA A 26 -16.66 -0.09 0.77
CA ALA A 26 -16.33 -0.26 -0.64
C ALA A 26 -14.94 0.27 -1.08
N ILE A 27 -13.88 -0.12 -0.36
CA ILE A 27 -12.51 0.09 -0.84
C ILE A 27 -12.26 -0.85 -2.02
N HIS A 28 -12.13 -0.30 -3.23
CA HIS A 28 -11.92 -1.07 -4.47
C HIS A 28 -10.45 -1.16 -4.92
N LYS A 29 -9.60 -0.24 -4.43
CA LYS A 29 -8.21 -0.11 -4.85
C LYS A 29 -7.32 0.18 -3.65
N MET A 30 -6.11 -0.35 -3.70
CA MET A 30 -5.04 -0.04 -2.77
C MET A 30 -3.85 0.54 -3.53
N GLY A 31 -3.03 1.33 -2.85
CA GLY A 31 -1.78 1.78 -3.42
C GLY A 31 -0.82 2.45 -2.46
N LEU A 32 0.43 2.58 -2.89
CA LEU A 32 1.52 3.14 -2.11
C LEU A 32 2.10 4.35 -2.84
N PHE A 33 2.17 5.48 -2.14
CA PHE A 33 2.89 6.68 -2.59
C PHE A 33 4.39 6.53 -2.31
N PHE A 34 5.22 6.97 -3.27
CA PHE A 34 6.68 6.86 -3.14
C PHE A 34 7.36 8.04 -2.43
N HIS A 35 6.65 9.10 -2.06
CA HIS A 35 7.29 10.35 -1.65
C HIS A 35 7.02 10.71 -0.18
N SER A 36 8.10 10.99 0.57
CA SER A 36 8.06 11.17 2.02
C SER A 36 7.69 12.58 2.50
N THR A 37 7.41 13.56 1.63
CA THR A 37 7.17 14.95 2.08
C THR A 37 5.88 15.62 1.62
N ALA A 38 5.03 14.99 0.81
CA ALA A 38 3.68 15.48 0.57
C ALA A 38 2.76 14.38 0.02
N SER A 39 1.56 14.28 0.59
CA SER A 39 0.46 13.40 0.19
C SER A 39 -0.14 13.73 -1.20
N THR A 40 0.64 14.36 -2.08
CA THR A 40 0.22 14.93 -3.37
C THR A 40 1.01 14.36 -4.56
N GLY A 41 1.94 13.43 -4.32
CA GLY A 41 2.66 12.73 -5.39
C GLY A 41 1.80 11.67 -6.11
N PRO A 42 2.19 11.23 -7.32
CA PRO A 42 1.49 10.15 -8.01
C PRO A 42 1.56 8.86 -7.19
N MET A 43 0.44 8.14 -7.12
CA MET A 43 0.40 6.79 -6.56
C MET A 43 1.06 5.84 -7.56
N VAL A 44 2.23 5.29 -7.21
CA VAL A 44 3.09 4.59 -8.17
C VAL A 44 2.81 3.09 -8.19
N PHE A 45 2.42 2.54 -7.04
CA PHE A 45 1.95 1.16 -6.95
C PHE A 45 0.47 1.17 -6.66
N GLU A 46 -0.30 0.58 -7.56
CA GLU A 46 -1.74 0.47 -7.43
C GLU A 46 -2.17 -0.96 -7.74
N THR A 47 -3.05 -1.50 -6.91
CA THR A 47 -3.65 -2.82 -7.11
C THR A 47 -5.17 -2.69 -6.97
N VAL A 48 -5.91 -3.19 -7.95
CA VAL A 48 -7.37 -3.35 -7.86
C VAL A 48 -7.64 -4.59 -7.01
N LEU A 49 -8.46 -4.42 -5.98
CA LEU A 49 -8.83 -5.53 -5.11
C LEU A 49 -9.81 -6.46 -5.85
N ASN A 50 -9.69 -7.76 -5.62
CA ASN A 50 -10.58 -8.76 -6.20
C ASN A 50 -12.01 -8.71 -5.61
N ALA A 51 -12.14 -8.08 -4.44
CA ALA A 51 -13.40 -7.79 -3.78
C ALA A 51 -13.22 -6.54 -2.91
N ASP A 52 -14.34 -5.89 -2.64
CA ASP A 52 -14.35 -4.66 -1.87
C ASP A 52 -14.03 -4.93 -0.40
N ALA A 53 -13.15 -4.11 0.17
CA ALA A 53 -12.89 -4.14 1.60
C ALA A 53 -13.73 -3.09 2.33
N THR A 54 -14.17 -3.43 3.54
CA THR A 54 -14.75 -2.48 4.49
C THR A 54 -13.84 -2.42 5.70
N VAL A 55 -13.54 -1.20 6.16
CA VAL A 55 -12.76 -0.95 7.36
C VAL A 55 -13.48 0.07 8.24
N VAL A 56 -13.38 -0.12 9.55
CA VAL A 56 -13.99 0.75 10.55
C VAL A 56 -12.94 1.43 11.42
N ASN A 57 -13.39 2.37 12.24
CA ASN A 57 -12.52 3.19 13.06
C ASN A 57 -11.78 2.33 14.08
N GLY A 58 -10.46 2.46 14.14
CA GLY A 58 -9.60 1.65 15.01
C GLY A 58 -9.02 0.40 14.34
N ASP A 59 -9.44 0.07 13.12
CA ASP A 59 -8.81 -0.99 12.35
C ASP A 59 -7.38 -0.61 11.92
N THR A 60 -6.56 -1.64 11.71
CA THR A 60 -5.25 -1.50 11.07
C THR A 60 -5.27 -2.16 9.71
N LEU A 61 -5.09 -1.36 8.66
CA LEU A 61 -4.92 -1.85 7.29
C LEU A 61 -3.43 -1.99 6.99
N THR A 62 -2.97 -3.21 6.71
CA THR A 62 -1.59 -3.46 6.26
C THR A 62 -1.57 -3.73 4.77
N VAL A 63 -0.82 -2.91 4.04
CA VAL A 63 -0.55 -3.07 2.61
C VAL A 63 0.82 -3.71 2.44
N THR A 64 0.87 -4.82 1.70
CA THR A 64 2.10 -5.51 1.30
C THR A 64 2.12 -5.63 -0.21
N GLU A 65 3.10 -4.98 -0.84
CA GLU A 65 3.28 -5.00 -2.30
C GLU A 65 4.62 -5.67 -2.63
N THR A 66 4.61 -6.58 -3.60
CA THR A 66 5.83 -7.22 -4.13
C THR A 66 6.05 -6.74 -5.55
N VAL A 67 7.15 -6.02 -5.75
CA VAL A 67 7.50 -5.40 -7.02
C VAL A 67 8.60 -6.23 -7.67
N THR A 68 8.42 -6.58 -8.94
CA THR A 68 9.44 -7.25 -9.77
C THR A 68 9.88 -6.29 -10.87
N LEU A 69 11.19 -6.02 -10.94
CA LEU A 69 11.84 -5.23 -11.98
C LEU A 69 12.17 -6.15 -13.17
N SER A 70 11.64 -5.87 -14.35
CA SER A 70 11.91 -6.62 -15.58
C SER A 70 12.50 -5.71 -16.66
#